data_AF-A0A821K3H2-F1
#
_entry.id   AF-A0A821K3H2-F1
#
_cell.length_a   1.000
_cell.length_b   1.000
_cell.length_c   1.000
_cell.angle_alpha   90.00
_cell.angle_beta   90.00
_cell.angle_gamma   90.00
#
_symmetry.space_group_name_H-M   'P 1'
#
loop_
_entity.id
_entity.type
_entity.pdbx_description
1 polymer ?
#
loop_
_entity_poly.entity_id
_entity_poly.type
_entity_poly.pdbx_seq_one_letter_code
_entity_poly.pdbx_strand_id
1 'polypeptide(L)'
;DNINQAQDAFQQCRSLLEDQLDYSDKLHCETAINEIEKHLDKLDQIEDEFKLVQNLAEGLTFTFNKGPLIQAMEQGDWILLDNINCARGDVIERLNSLAEAKPTLTLYESASSQQYSRGNGIHKDFRLFVIANNNRKMANRLSSAWRNRCLIIRMQTLDDGLNLDHVEQHDLAEIIKGELQGINGGQELTHTLLRIHGSAKQLSNEKELQFITSYQSSYQNIQRSALDNLLAIFRLLLAITNNRKSL
;
A
#
# COMPACT_ATOMS: atom_id res chain seq x y z
N ASP A 1 27.75 6.99 -30.97
CA ASP A 1 29.17 6.79 -30.59
C ASP A 1 29.95 5.91 -31.57
N ASN A 2 29.54 4.66 -31.84
CA ASN A 2 30.29 3.79 -32.77
C ASN A 2 30.24 4.21 -34.25
N ILE A 3 29.17 4.85 -34.72
CA ILE A 3 29.03 5.29 -36.13
C ILE A 3 29.90 6.51 -36.42
N ASN A 4 29.88 7.51 -35.55
CA ASN A 4 30.77 8.69 -35.65
C ASN A 4 32.25 8.29 -35.67
N GLN A 5 32.65 7.32 -34.83
CA GLN A 5 34.02 6.79 -34.84
C GLN A 5 34.37 6.07 -36.16
N ALA A 6 33.40 5.36 -36.76
CA ALA A 6 33.59 4.70 -38.05
C ALA A 6 33.67 5.72 -39.21
N GLN A 7 32.90 6.80 -39.16
CA GLN A 7 32.96 7.91 -40.12
C GLN A 7 34.29 8.68 -40.02
N ASP A 8 34.75 8.97 -38.80
CA ASP A 8 36.04 9.62 -38.56
C ASP A 8 37.22 8.75 -39.05
N ALA A 9 37.16 7.44 -38.79
CA ALA A 9 38.16 6.50 -39.28
C ALA A 9 38.14 6.36 -40.82
N PHE A 10 36.95 6.42 -41.44
CA PHE A 10 36.81 6.40 -42.89
C PHE A 10 37.37 7.68 -43.54
N GLN A 11 37.08 8.86 -42.97
CA GLN A 11 37.64 10.14 -43.39
C GLN A 11 39.17 10.18 -43.27
N GLN A 12 39.74 9.61 -42.21
CA GLN A 12 41.19 9.46 -42.05
C GLN A 12 41.80 8.50 -43.08
N CYS A 13 41.17 7.35 -43.34
CA CYS A 13 41.64 6.44 -44.39
C CYS A 13 41.58 7.09 -45.77
N ARG A 14 40.53 7.87 -46.05
CA ARG A 14 40.35 8.59 -47.31
C ARG A 14 41.45 9.63 -47.54
N SER A 15 41.77 10.44 -46.53
CA SER A 15 42.83 11.46 -46.65
C SER A 15 44.21 10.83 -46.85
N LEU A 16 44.50 9.70 -46.18
CA LEU A 16 45.75 8.95 -46.35
C LEU A 16 45.87 8.32 -47.75
N LEU A 17 44.75 7.85 -48.32
CA LEU A 17 44.69 7.28 -49.68
C LEU A 17 44.87 8.35 -50.76
N GLU A 18 44.37 9.58 -50.53
CA GLU A 18 44.49 10.69 -51.49
C GLU A 18 45.94 11.20 -51.64
N ASP A 19 46.75 11.10 -50.58
CA ASP A 19 48.14 11.57 -50.49
C ASP A 19 49.20 10.55 -50.98
N GLN A 20 48.90 9.25 -51.05
CA GLN A 20 49.90 8.19 -51.27
C GLN A 20 49.78 7.35 -52.56
N LEU A 21 48.79 7.57 -53.43
CA LEU A 21 48.50 6.70 -54.59
C LEU A 21 48.73 7.37 -55.96
N ASP A 22 49.22 6.57 -56.92
CA ASP A 22 49.49 6.94 -58.31
C ASP A 22 48.20 6.95 -59.18
N TYR A 23 48.19 7.67 -60.31
CA TYR A 23 46.96 8.09 -61.02
C TYR A 23 46.03 6.94 -61.49
N SER A 24 46.56 5.73 -61.74
CA SER A 24 45.80 4.56 -62.21
C SER A 24 45.06 3.82 -61.09
N ASP A 25 45.63 3.76 -59.88
CA ASP A 25 45.03 3.06 -58.74
C ASP A 25 43.93 3.91 -58.07
N LYS A 26 43.98 5.23 -58.29
CA LYS A 26 42.97 6.18 -57.80
C LYS A 26 41.55 5.85 -58.28
N LEU A 27 41.36 5.44 -59.54
CA LEU A 27 40.03 5.20 -60.12
C LEU A 27 39.30 3.99 -59.49
N HIS A 28 40.02 2.91 -59.18
CA HIS A 28 39.44 1.73 -58.53
C HIS A 28 39.14 2.00 -57.06
N CYS A 29 40.02 2.73 -56.37
CA CYS A 29 39.79 3.16 -54.99
C CYS A 29 38.61 4.13 -54.88
N GLU A 30 38.46 5.06 -55.82
CA GLU A 30 37.37 6.05 -55.83
C GLU A 30 36.00 5.41 -56.03
N THR A 31 35.92 4.33 -56.84
CA THR A 31 34.67 3.55 -56.98
C THR A 31 34.29 2.85 -55.67
N ALA A 32 35.27 2.25 -54.98
CA ALA A 32 35.05 1.59 -53.69
C ALA A 32 34.72 2.60 -52.57
N ILE A 33 35.35 3.78 -52.57
CA ILE A 33 35.06 4.88 -51.64
C ILE A 33 33.62 5.35 -51.82
N ASN A 34 33.19 5.60 -53.06
CA ASN A 34 31.81 6.01 -53.35
C ASN A 34 30.77 4.97 -52.91
N GLU A 35 31.10 3.67 -53.01
CA GLU A 35 30.22 2.60 -52.56
C GLU A 35 30.15 2.52 -51.03
N ILE A 36 31.25 2.75 -50.32
CA ILE A 36 31.28 2.82 -48.86
C ILE A 36 30.54 4.07 -48.35
N GLU A 37 30.71 5.22 -48.99
CA GLU A 37 29.97 6.45 -48.66
C GLU A 37 28.46 6.24 -48.79
N LYS A 38 28.02 5.60 -49.87
CA LYS A 38 26.61 5.26 -50.07
C LYS A 38 26.08 4.31 -48.99
N HIS A 39 26.93 3.45 -48.42
CA HIS A 39 26.56 2.58 -47.30
C HIS A 39 26.52 3.34 -45.97
N LEU A 40 27.43 4.29 -45.75
CA LEU A 40 27.43 5.17 -44.58
C LEU A 40 26.17 6.05 -44.55
N ASP A 41 25.79 6.66 -45.69
CA ASP A 41 24.57 7.47 -45.80
C ASP A 41 23.30 6.66 -45.46
N LYS A 42 23.26 5.38 -45.84
CA LYS A 42 22.16 4.48 -45.50
C LYS A 42 22.12 4.15 -44.01
N LEU A 43 23.29 4.01 -43.37
CA LEU A 43 23.37 3.76 -41.94
C LEU A 43 22.88 4.98 -41.14
N ASP A 44 23.22 6.19 -41.58
CA ASP A 44 22.73 7.43 -40.99
C ASP A 44 21.20 7.56 -41.11
N GLN A 45 20.65 7.26 -42.29
CA GLN A 45 19.18 7.22 -42.48
C GLN A 45 18.49 6.22 -41.56
N ILE A 46 19.08 5.03 -41.37
CA ILE A 46 18.53 4.01 -40.46
C ILE A 46 18.61 4.49 -39.00
N GLU A 47 19.67 5.18 -38.62
CA GLU A 47 19.82 5.73 -37.27
C GLU A 47 18.78 6.83 -37.00
N ASP A 48 18.51 7.70 -37.98
CA ASP A 48 17.49 8.74 -37.89
C ASP A 48 16.07 8.15 -37.83
N GLU A 49 15.77 7.13 -38.64
CA GLU A 49 14.50 6.38 -38.56
C GLU A 49 14.35 5.68 -37.20
N PHE A 50 15.43 5.09 -36.67
CA PHE A 50 15.42 4.44 -35.37
C PHE A 50 15.15 5.44 -34.23
N LYS A 51 15.82 6.61 -34.24
CA LYS A 51 15.57 7.70 -33.29
C LYS A 51 14.14 8.21 -33.39
N LEU A 52 13.58 8.33 -34.60
CA LEU A 52 12.19 8.74 -34.80
C LEU A 52 11.20 7.74 -34.18
N VAL A 53 11.43 6.43 -34.39
CA VAL A 53 10.62 5.36 -33.78
C VAL A 53 10.75 5.36 -32.25
N GLN A 54 11.95 5.61 -31.72
CA GLN A 54 12.21 5.70 -30.29
C GLN A 54 11.45 6.88 -29.66
N ASN A 55 11.52 8.06 -30.29
CA ASN A 55 10.80 9.26 -29.84
C ASN A 55 9.26 9.11 -29.98
N LEU A 56 8.78 8.41 -30.99
CA LEU A 56 7.35 8.06 -31.12
C LEU A 56 6.90 7.09 -30.02
N ALA A 57 7.78 6.19 -29.57
CA ALA A 57 7.53 5.28 -28.45
C ALA A 57 7.57 5.97 -27.08
N GLU A 58 8.16 7.17 -26.98
CA GLU A 58 8.12 8.01 -25.76
C GLU A 58 6.77 8.73 -25.57
N GLY A 59 5.84 8.61 -26.52
CA GLY A 59 4.45 9.04 -26.36
C GLY A 59 3.70 8.18 -25.34
N LEU A 60 3.47 8.72 -24.13
CA LEU A 60 2.59 8.16 -23.09
C LEU A 60 2.86 6.68 -22.75
N THR A 61 4.01 6.40 -22.13
CA THR A 61 4.32 5.07 -21.59
C THR A 61 3.64 4.86 -20.24
N PHE A 62 2.78 3.84 -20.15
CA PHE A 62 2.21 3.40 -18.86
C PHE A 62 3.19 2.46 -18.17
N THR A 63 3.75 2.88 -17.04
CA THR A 63 4.62 2.04 -16.21
C THR A 63 3.85 1.47 -15.02
N PHE A 64 4.01 0.17 -14.76
CA PHE A 64 3.47 -0.45 -13.56
C PHE A 64 4.19 0.10 -12.31
N ASN A 65 3.44 0.69 -11.38
CA ASN A 65 3.97 1.14 -10.10
C ASN A 65 3.57 0.16 -9.00
N LYS A 66 4.58 -0.36 -8.28
CA LYS A 66 4.38 -1.32 -7.19
C LYS A 66 3.68 -0.65 -6.01
N GLY A 67 2.50 -1.16 -5.65
CA GLY A 67 1.77 -0.70 -4.47
C GLY A 67 2.45 -1.09 -3.14
N PRO A 68 1.98 -0.51 -2.02
CA PRO A 68 2.59 -0.70 -0.69
C PRO A 68 2.70 -2.18 -0.25
N LEU A 69 1.72 -3.01 -0.62
CA LEU A 69 1.76 -4.44 -0.31
C LEU A 69 2.97 -5.12 -0.95
N ILE A 70 3.25 -4.83 -2.22
CA ILE A 70 4.36 -5.45 -2.96
C ILE A 70 5.69 -4.94 -2.43
N GLN A 71 5.80 -3.64 -2.17
CA GLN A 71 7.00 -3.06 -1.59
C GLN A 71 7.32 -3.69 -0.23
N ALA A 72 6.34 -3.82 0.66
CA ALA A 72 6.51 -4.45 1.96
C ALA A 72 6.86 -5.94 1.86
N MET A 73 6.27 -6.67 0.91
CA MET A 73 6.62 -8.06 0.65
C MET A 73 8.08 -8.22 0.23
N GLU A 74 8.59 -7.33 -0.62
CA GLU A 74 9.97 -7.34 -1.08
C GLU A 74 10.96 -6.95 0.02
N GLN A 75 10.60 -5.98 0.87
CA GLN A 75 11.46 -5.42 1.92
C GLN A 75 11.39 -6.19 3.25
N GLY A 76 10.36 -6.99 3.46
CA GLY A 76 10.14 -7.71 4.72
C GLY A 76 9.39 -6.93 5.78
N ASP A 77 8.73 -5.84 5.39
CA ASP A 77 7.94 -5.02 6.29
C ASP A 77 6.64 -5.72 6.71
N TRP A 78 6.02 -5.17 7.73
CA TRP A 78 4.73 -5.66 8.21
C TRP A 78 3.61 -4.85 7.57
N ILE A 79 2.58 -5.54 7.10
CA ILE A 79 1.38 -4.92 6.55
C ILE A 79 0.20 -5.19 7.48
N LEU A 80 -0.56 -4.13 7.78
CA LEU A 80 -1.84 -4.20 8.45
C LEU A 80 -2.96 -3.86 7.46
N LEU A 81 -3.80 -4.84 7.13
CA LEU A 81 -5.02 -4.63 6.36
C LEU A 81 -6.16 -4.30 7.32
N ASP A 82 -6.46 -3.01 7.45
CA ASP A 82 -7.56 -2.54 8.30
C ASP A 82 -8.92 -2.73 7.61
N ASN A 83 -9.90 -3.24 8.36
CA ASN A 83 -11.27 -3.51 7.91
C ASN A 83 -11.36 -4.29 6.60
N ILE A 84 -10.63 -5.40 6.48
CA ILE A 84 -10.62 -6.21 5.25
C ILE A 84 -12.03 -6.63 4.82
N ASN A 85 -12.94 -6.77 5.77
CA ASN A 85 -14.31 -7.16 5.53
C ASN A 85 -15.15 -6.06 4.84
N CYS A 86 -14.65 -4.82 4.76
CA CYS A 86 -15.26 -3.77 3.93
C CYS A 86 -14.78 -3.82 2.47
N ALA A 87 -13.76 -4.62 2.14
CA ALA A 87 -13.34 -4.82 0.77
C ALA A 87 -14.36 -5.68 0.00
N ARG A 88 -14.34 -5.54 -1.33
CA ARG A 88 -15.10 -6.42 -2.23
C ARG A 88 -14.52 -7.84 -2.20
N GLY A 89 -15.37 -8.84 -2.40
CA GLY A 89 -14.99 -10.26 -2.27
C GLY A 89 -13.86 -10.66 -3.23
N ASP A 90 -13.87 -10.15 -4.45
CA ASP A 90 -12.84 -10.38 -5.48
C ASP A 90 -11.45 -9.89 -5.05
N VAL A 91 -11.37 -8.80 -4.29
CA VAL A 91 -10.09 -8.30 -3.73
C VAL A 91 -9.55 -9.28 -2.70
N ILE A 92 -10.40 -9.78 -1.81
CA ILE A 92 -10.00 -10.76 -0.79
C ILE A 92 -9.59 -12.08 -1.45
N GLU A 93 -10.27 -12.48 -2.52
CA GLU A 93 -9.96 -13.69 -3.27
C GLU A 93 -8.55 -13.67 -3.85
N ARG A 94 -8.11 -12.53 -4.40
CA ARG A 94 -6.76 -12.34 -4.91
C ARG A 94 -5.68 -12.43 -3.83
N LEU A 95 -6.03 -12.19 -2.57
CA LEU A 95 -5.11 -12.27 -1.44
C LEU A 95 -5.08 -13.68 -0.83
N ASN A 96 -6.01 -14.59 -1.16
CA ASN A 96 -6.10 -15.91 -0.52
C ASN A 96 -4.77 -16.68 -0.59
N SER A 97 -4.10 -16.65 -1.74
CA SER A 97 -2.84 -17.35 -1.97
C SER A 97 -1.69 -16.80 -1.13
N LEU A 98 -1.77 -15.52 -0.73
CA LEU A 98 -0.79 -14.89 0.15
C LEU A 98 -0.97 -15.35 1.61
N ALA A 99 -2.19 -15.72 2.00
CA ALA A 99 -2.50 -16.24 3.33
C ALA A 99 -2.24 -17.75 3.48
N GLU A 100 -1.80 -18.45 2.42
CA GLU A 100 -1.49 -19.88 2.49
C GLU A 100 -0.17 -20.17 3.22
N ALA A 101 0.00 -21.43 3.67
CA ALA A 101 1.22 -21.89 4.32
C ALA A 101 2.47 -21.65 3.46
N LYS A 102 2.31 -21.75 2.14
CA LYS A 102 3.30 -21.33 1.13
C LYS A 102 2.77 -20.07 0.45
N PRO A 103 3.12 -18.87 0.94
CA PRO A 103 2.56 -17.64 0.43
C PRO A 103 2.98 -17.42 -1.02
N THR A 104 2.02 -17.11 -1.88
CA THR A 104 2.24 -16.75 -3.27
C THR A 104 1.34 -15.59 -3.70
N LEU A 105 1.81 -14.78 -4.64
CA LEU A 105 1.01 -13.70 -5.23
C LEU A 105 1.41 -13.51 -6.69
N THR A 106 0.43 -13.52 -7.59
CA THR A 106 0.67 -13.29 -9.03
C THR A 106 0.11 -11.92 -9.42
N LEU A 107 0.95 -11.09 -10.04
CA LEU A 107 0.58 -9.78 -10.56
C LEU A 107 0.32 -9.88 -12.06
N TYR A 108 -0.96 -9.97 -12.44
CA TYR A 108 -1.39 -10.02 -13.84
C TYR A 108 -1.38 -8.65 -14.52
N GLU A 109 -1.34 -7.57 -13.74
CA GLU A 109 -1.33 -6.20 -14.24
C GLU A 109 0.08 -5.71 -14.63
N SER A 110 1.12 -6.47 -14.29
CA SER A 110 2.47 -6.21 -14.79
C SER A 110 2.62 -6.79 -16.19
N ALA A 111 3.26 -6.05 -17.09
CA ALA A 111 3.56 -6.51 -18.45
C ALA A 111 4.31 -7.85 -18.50
N SER A 112 5.06 -8.19 -17.44
CA SER A 112 5.83 -9.43 -17.31
C SER A 112 5.11 -10.57 -16.56
N SER A 113 3.86 -10.38 -16.10
CA SER A 113 3.12 -11.36 -15.27
C SER A 113 3.97 -11.94 -14.12
N GLN A 114 4.41 -11.08 -13.21
CA GLN A 114 5.37 -11.44 -12.17
C GLN A 114 4.71 -12.25 -11.04
N GLN A 115 5.31 -13.39 -10.68
CA GLN A 115 4.88 -14.24 -9.57
C GLN A 115 5.85 -14.13 -8.40
N TYR A 116 5.29 -13.88 -7.21
CA TYR A 116 5.97 -13.77 -5.94
C TYR A 116 5.76 -15.04 -5.13
N SER A 117 6.81 -15.52 -4.48
CA SER A 117 6.78 -16.64 -3.55
C SER A 117 7.84 -16.48 -2.45
N ARG A 118 7.79 -17.31 -1.41
CA ARG A 118 8.77 -17.25 -0.30
C ARG A 118 10.20 -17.40 -0.84
N GLY A 119 11.05 -16.40 -0.57
CA GLY A 119 12.43 -16.37 -1.07
C GLY A 119 12.58 -15.85 -2.51
N ASN A 120 11.47 -15.62 -3.22
CA ASN A 120 11.43 -15.00 -4.54
C ASN A 120 10.40 -13.85 -4.53
N GLY A 121 10.83 -12.69 -4.05
CA GLY A 121 9.99 -11.49 -3.91
C GLY A 121 9.13 -11.42 -2.64
N ILE A 122 8.93 -12.53 -1.91
CA ILE A 122 8.37 -12.49 -0.55
C ILE A 122 9.50 -12.74 0.45
N HIS A 123 9.85 -11.68 1.17
CA HIS A 123 10.89 -11.69 2.18
C HIS A 123 10.49 -12.56 3.40
N LYS A 124 11.48 -13.18 4.05
CA LYS A 124 11.26 -14.09 5.19
C LYS A 124 10.64 -13.41 6.41
N ASP A 125 10.89 -12.12 6.58
CA ASP A 125 10.45 -11.33 7.74
C ASP A 125 9.11 -10.61 7.50
N PHE A 126 8.58 -10.67 6.27
CA PHE A 126 7.26 -10.14 5.94
C PHE A 126 6.18 -10.75 6.83
N ARG A 127 5.29 -9.91 7.36
CA ARG A 127 4.13 -10.32 8.17
C ARG A 127 2.88 -9.62 7.69
N LEU A 128 1.78 -10.39 7.60
CA LEU A 128 0.47 -9.88 7.23
C LEU A 128 -0.46 -9.94 8.45
N PHE A 129 -0.91 -8.77 8.88
CA PHE A 129 -1.93 -8.59 9.92
C PHE A 129 -3.21 -8.09 9.27
N VAL A 130 -4.33 -8.51 9.83
CA VAL A 130 -5.65 -8.25 9.25
C VAL A 130 -6.63 -7.94 10.36
N ILE A 131 -7.34 -6.82 10.24
CA ILE A 131 -8.41 -6.42 11.15
C ILE A 131 -9.74 -6.57 10.42
N ALA A 132 -10.71 -7.18 11.10
CA ALA A 132 -12.08 -7.27 10.63
C ALA A 132 -13.03 -6.85 11.74
N ASN A 133 -13.92 -5.88 11.44
CA ASN A 133 -14.94 -5.43 12.38
C ASN A 133 -16.33 -5.76 11.83
N ASN A 134 -16.96 -6.78 12.41
CA ASN A 134 -18.29 -7.26 11.97
C ASN A 134 -19.42 -6.28 12.27
N ASN A 135 -19.20 -5.27 13.13
CA ASN A 135 -20.24 -4.32 13.54
C ASN A 135 -20.34 -3.10 12.61
N ARG A 136 -19.54 -3.02 11.54
CA ARG A 136 -19.66 -1.94 10.56
C ARG A 136 -20.81 -2.19 9.59
N LYS A 137 -21.51 -1.12 9.20
CA LYS A 137 -22.64 -1.17 8.24
C LYS A 137 -22.29 -1.76 6.86
N MET A 138 -21.04 -1.65 6.43
CA MET A 138 -20.55 -2.17 5.14
C MET A 138 -19.65 -3.40 5.30
N ALA A 139 -19.71 -4.06 6.45
CA ALA A 139 -18.96 -5.28 6.72
C ALA A 139 -19.57 -6.47 5.96
N ASN A 140 -18.82 -7.01 5.01
CA ASN A 140 -19.12 -8.30 4.42
C ASN A 140 -18.68 -9.43 5.36
N ARG A 141 -19.39 -10.55 5.31
CA ARG A 141 -18.94 -11.76 6.00
C ARG A 141 -17.73 -12.36 5.28
N LEU A 142 -16.62 -12.54 5.99
CA LEU A 142 -15.43 -13.18 5.42
C LEU A 142 -15.71 -14.64 5.04
N SER A 143 -15.25 -15.03 3.85
CA SER A 143 -15.39 -16.39 3.33
C SER A 143 -14.74 -17.41 4.26
N SER A 144 -15.24 -18.65 4.26
CA SER A 144 -14.58 -19.75 4.98
C SER A 144 -13.16 -19.96 4.49
N ALA A 145 -12.93 -19.82 3.18
CA ALA A 145 -11.63 -19.96 2.55
C ALA A 145 -10.59 -18.98 3.13
N TRP A 146 -10.95 -17.70 3.32
CA TRP A 146 -10.06 -16.73 3.97
C TRP A 146 -9.84 -17.07 5.44
N ARG A 147 -10.94 -17.31 6.18
CA ARG A 147 -10.90 -17.59 7.62
C ARG A 147 -10.07 -18.81 7.98
N ASN A 148 -10.13 -19.87 7.17
CA ASN A 148 -9.40 -21.12 7.41
C ASN A 148 -7.89 -20.99 7.19
N ARG A 149 -7.43 -19.93 6.53
CA ARG A 149 -6.01 -19.62 6.29
C ARG A 149 -5.41 -18.65 7.31
N CYS A 150 -6.24 -18.03 8.14
CA CYS A 150 -5.81 -17.07 9.13
C CYS A 150 -5.86 -17.65 10.54
N LEU A 151 -4.90 -17.25 11.38
CA LEU A 151 -5.08 -17.33 12.83
C LEU A 151 -6.06 -16.23 13.26
N ILE A 152 -7.21 -16.61 13.79
CA ILE A 152 -8.25 -15.66 14.19
C ILE A 152 -8.17 -15.43 15.70
N ILE A 153 -7.82 -14.21 16.09
CA ILE A 153 -7.89 -13.75 17.48
C ILE A 153 -9.13 -12.86 17.59
N ARG A 154 -10.07 -13.23 18.46
CA ARG A 154 -11.23 -12.41 18.77
C ARG A 154 -10.96 -11.64 20.04
N MET A 155 -11.12 -10.32 19.97
CA MET A 155 -11.03 -9.45 21.14
C MET A 155 -12.43 -9.07 21.60
N GLN A 156 -12.64 -9.10 22.91
CA GLN A 156 -13.81 -8.49 23.54
C GLN A 156 -13.73 -6.96 23.43
N THR A 157 -14.86 -6.28 23.63
CA THR A 157 -14.83 -4.83 23.74
C THR A 157 -14.10 -4.43 25.02
N LEU A 158 -13.43 -3.28 25.02
CA LEU A 158 -12.65 -2.80 26.16
C LEU A 158 -13.46 -2.60 27.45
N ASP A 159 -14.78 -2.58 27.35
CA ASP A 159 -15.73 -2.36 28.42
C ASP A 159 -16.57 -3.62 28.74
N ASP A 160 -16.20 -4.78 28.18
CA ASP A 160 -16.88 -6.05 28.43
C ASP A 160 -16.68 -6.48 29.88
N GLY A 161 -17.77 -6.84 30.57
CA GLY A 161 -17.71 -7.18 32.00
C GLY A 161 -17.64 -5.98 32.96
N LEU A 162 -17.76 -4.74 32.49
CA LEU A 162 -17.79 -3.56 33.35
C LEU A 162 -18.95 -3.62 34.36
N ASN A 163 -18.62 -3.72 35.65
CA ASN A 163 -19.58 -3.69 36.76
C ASN A 163 -19.62 -2.30 37.40
N LEU A 164 -20.81 -1.71 37.48
CA LEU A 164 -21.03 -0.37 38.04
C LEU A 164 -20.71 -0.26 39.54
N ASP A 165 -20.83 -1.35 40.29
CA ASP A 165 -20.54 -1.35 41.73
C ASP A 165 -19.03 -1.43 42.00
N HIS A 166 -18.25 -1.92 41.02
CA HIS A 166 -16.83 -2.22 41.15
C HIS A 166 -16.02 -1.70 39.95
N VAL A 167 -16.34 -0.50 39.45
CA VAL A 167 -15.70 0.08 38.26
C VAL A 167 -14.18 0.20 38.39
N GLU A 168 -13.66 0.36 39.60
CA GLU A 168 -12.22 0.55 39.84
C GLU A 168 -11.39 -0.70 39.64
N GLN A 169 -12.02 -1.89 39.70
CA GLN A 169 -11.36 -3.19 39.54
C GLN A 169 -11.27 -3.61 38.07
N HIS A 170 -11.90 -2.86 37.16
CA HIS A 170 -11.94 -3.18 35.75
C HIS A 170 -10.70 -2.63 35.03
N ASP A 171 -10.11 -3.39 34.10
CA ASP A 171 -8.89 -2.99 33.36
C ASP A 171 -9.00 -1.62 32.68
N LEU A 172 -10.19 -1.27 32.18
CA LEU A 172 -10.50 0.05 31.62
C LEU A 172 -10.21 1.21 32.60
N ALA A 173 -10.31 0.98 33.91
CA ALA A 173 -9.93 1.96 34.92
C ALA A 173 -8.44 2.23 34.91
N GLU A 174 -7.60 1.23 34.71
CA GLU A 174 -6.15 1.43 34.61
C GLU A 174 -5.78 2.20 33.35
N ILE A 175 -6.43 1.89 32.23
CA ILE A 175 -6.24 2.61 30.96
C ILE A 175 -6.59 4.10 31.12
N ILE A 176 -7.78 4.40 31.65
CA ILE A 176 -8.22 5.80 31.82
C ILE A 176 -7.39 6.51 32.91
N LYS A 177 -7.02 5.82 33.99
CA LYS A 177 -6.09 6.37 35.00
C LYS A 177 -4.77 6.75 34.33
N GLY A 178 -4.25 5.90 33.45
CA GLY A 178 -3.06 6.14 32.62
C GLY A 178 -3.15 7.43 31.81
N GLU A 179 -4.25 7.61 31.08
CA GLU A 179 -4.49 8.82 30.27
C GLU A 179 -4.66 10.10 31.11
N LEU A 180 -5.10 9.97 32.36
CA LEU A 180 -5.29 11.10 33.29
C LEU A 180 -4.12 11.29 34.27
N GLN A 181 -2.99 10.61 34.06
CA GLN A 181 -1.76 10.79 34.86
C GLN A 181 -1.24 12.22 34.67
N GLY A 182 -1.53 13.11 35.62
CA GLY A 182 -1.11 14.52 35.59
C GLY A 182 -2.26 15.51 35.77
N ILE A 183 -3.51 15.05 35.79
CA ILE A 183 -4.66 15.89 36.11
C ILE A 183 -4.97 15.77 37.61
N ASN A 184 -5.03 16.90 38.31
CA ASN A 184 -5.50 16.95 39.70
C ASN A 184 -6.95 16.44 39.76
N GLY A 185 -7.20 15.42 40.56
CA GLY A 185 -8.51 14.74 40.61
C GLY A 185 -8.73 13.70 39.50
N GLY A 186 -7.67 13.26 38.81
CA GLY A 186 -7.75 12.30 37.71
C GLY A 186 -8.39 10.97 38.11
N GLN A 187 -8.18 10.51 39.35
CA GLN A 187 -8.76 9.26 39.85
C GLN A 187 -10.28 9.35 40.02
N GLU A 188 -10.76 10.45 40.60
CA GLU A 188 -12.17 10.77 40.79
C GLU A 188 -12.87 10.96 39.44
N LEU A 189 -12.17 11.58 38.48
CA LEU A 189 -12.63 11.70 37.10
C LEU A 189 -12.72 10.33 36.42
N THR A 190 -11.72 9.45 36.57
CA THR A 190 -11.79 8.08 36.03
C THR A 190 -13.01 7.33 36.56
N HIS A 191 -13.20 7.34 37.88
CA HIS A 191 -14.33 6.67 38.52
C HIS A 191 -15.68 7.21 37.99
N THR A 192 -15.82 8.53 37.92
CA THR A 192 -17.02 9.19 37.39
C THR A 192 -17.28 8.83 35.93
N LEU A 193 -16.26 8.88 35.07
CA LEU A 193 -16.36 8.59 33.64
C LEU A 193 -16.76 7.13 33.37
N LEU A 194 -16.18 6.19 34.11
CA LEU A 194 -16.55 4.77 34.01
C LEU A 194 -17.99 4.51 34.43
N ARG A 195 -18.45 5.14 35.53
CA ARG A 195 -19.84 5.01 35.97
C ARG A 195 -20.80 5.58 34.93
N ILE A 196 -20.52 6.76 34.38
CA ILE A 196 -21.32 7.36 33.31
C ILE A 196 -21.39 6.41 32.09
N HIS A 197 -20.25 5.87 31.65
CA HIS A 197 -20.22 4.91 30.54
C HIS A 197 -21.00 3.64 30.82
N GLY A 198 -20.79 3.03 31.99
CA GLY A 198 -21.51 1.82 32.38
C GLY A 198 -23.02 2.04 32.43
N SER A 199 -23.47 3.18 32.98
CA SER A 199 -24.89 3.55 32.99
C SER A 199 -25.43 3.78 31.58
N ALA A 200 -24.69 4.52 30.73
CA ALA A 200 -25.08 4.72 29.34
C ALA A 200 -25.15 3.40 28.56
N LYS A 201 -24.23 2.47 28.82
CA LYS A 201 -24.24 1.13 28.23
C LYS A 201 -25.47 0.33 28.66
N GLN A 202 -25.82 0.35 29.94
CA GLN A 202 -27.01 -0.32 30.46
C GLN A 202 -28.29 0.22 29.80
N LEU A 203 -28.49 1.55 29.82
CA LEU A 203 -29.63 2.21 29.20
C LEU A 203 -29.70 1.98 27.68
N SER A 204 -28.54 1.91 27.02
CA SER A 204 -28.47 1.57 25.58
C SER A 204 -28.90 0.12 25.32
N ASN A 205 -28.53 -0.83 26.18
CA ASN A 205 -28.96 -2.22 26.05
C ASN A 205 -30.47 -2.38 26.32
N GLU A 206 -31.01 -1.59 27.25
CA GLU A 206 -32.44 -1.52 27.58
C GLU A 206 -33.25 -0.74 26.52
N LYS A 207 -32.59 -0.19 25.48
CA LYS A 207 -33.16 0.62 24.38
C LYS A 207 -33.80 1.93 24.82
N GLU A 208 -33.48 2.41 26.02
CA GLU A 208 -33.99 3.69 26.54
C GLU A 208 -33.25 4.90 25.93
N LEU A 209 -32.05 4.70 25.38
CA LEU A 209 -31.28 5.73 24.69
C LEU A 209 -31.53 5.77 23.18
N GLN A 210 -32.17 6.85 22.72
CA GLN A 210 -32.28 7.20 21.30
C GLN A 210 -31.11 8.11 20.88
N PHE A 211 -30.09 7.54 20.26
CA PHE A 211 -28.99 8.31 19.68
C PHE A 211 -29.45 9.06 18.42
N ILE A 212 -29.19 10.37 18.38
CA ILE A 212 -29.39 11.21 17.20
C ILE A 212 -28.39 10.74 16.12
N THR A 213 -28.89 10.15 15.04
CA THR A 213 -28.09 9.52 13.98
C THR A 213 -27.36 10.49 13.04
N SER A 214 -27.48 11.80 13.26
CA SER A 214 -26.96 12.83 12.34
C SER A 214 -25.45 13.10 12.46
N TYR A 215 -24.78 12.62 13.52
CA TYR A 215 -23.35 12.84 13.72
C TYR A 215 -22.54 11.54 13.61
N GLN A 216 -21.91 11.32 12.46
CA GLN A 216 -20.84 10.33 12.29
C GLN A 216 -19.52 10.94 12.72
N SER A 217 -19.02 10.60 13.91
CA SER A 217 -17.67 11.01 14.34
C SER A 217 -16.65 9.97 13.88
N SER A 218 -15.73 10.34 12.98
CA SER A 218 -14.57 9.52 12.63
C SER A 218 -13.50 9.60 13.72
N TYR A 219 -12.68 8.56 13.87
CA TYR A 219 -11.57 8.51 14.86
C TYR A 219 -10.61 9.70 14.72
N GLN A 220 -10.41 10.21 13.50
CA GLN A 220 -9.59 11.39 13.21
C GLN A 220 -10.14 12.69 13.82
N ASN A 221 -11.45 12.79 14.06
CA ASN A 221 -12.08 13.98 14.68
C ASN A 221 -11.94 14.00 16.21
N ILE A 222 -11.49 12.89 16.83
CA ILE A 222 -11.41 12.74 18.29
C ILE A 222 -10.09 13.28 18.85
N GLN A 223 -9.03 13.40 18.05
CA GLN A 223 -7.66 13.63 18.52
C GLN A 223 -7.21 15.09 18.74
N ARG A 224 -8.07 16.12 18.61
CA ARG A 224 -7.60 17.49 18.31
C ARG A 224 -7.48 18.56 19.42
N SER A 225 -7.66 18.29 20.72
CA SER A 225 -7.41 19.31 21.77
C SER A 225 -7.43 18.77 23.22
N ALA A 226 -6.80 19.44 24.18
CA ALA A 226 -6.78 19.03 25.59
C ALA A 226 -8.15 19.17 26.31
N LEU A 227 -9.01 20.09 25.87
CA LEU A 227 -10.47 20.10 26.20
C LEU A 227 -11.23 19.03 25.39
N ASP A 228 -10.69 18.63 24.24
CA ASP A 228 -11.10 17.41 23.57
C ASP A 228 -10.62 16.16 24.31
N ASN A 229 -9.83 16.14 25.38
CA ASN A 229 -9.54 14.87 26.07
C ASN A 229 -10.74 14.36 26.87
N LEU A 230 -11.44 15.23 27.60
CA LEU A 230 -12.69 14.87 28.29
C LEU A 230 -13.82 14.61 27.30
N LEU A 231 -13.87 15.38 26.22
CA LEU A 231 -14.82 15.20 25.12
C LEU A 231 -14.47 14.01 24.23
N ALA A 232 -13.20 13.64 24.10
CA ALA A 232 -12.68 12.45 23.42
C ALA A 232 -12.95 11.23 24.28
N ILE A 233 -12.78 11.30 25.60
CA ILE A 233 -13.21 10.24 26.49
C ILE A 233 -14.72 10.09 26.39
N PHE A 234 -15.51 11.17 26.46
CA PHE A 234 -16.97 11.09 26.24
C PHE A 234 -17.32 10.54 24.84
N ARG A 235 -16.61 10.96 23.78
CA ARG A 235 -16.79 10.48 22.40
C ARG A 235 -16.31 9.03 22.22
N LEU A 236 -15.31 8.58 22.97
CA LEU A 236 -14.75 7.23 22.95
C LEU A 236 -15.68 6.29 23.71
N LEU A 237 -16.21 6.72 24.86
CA LEU A 237 -17.31 6.06 25.58
C LEU A 237 -18.57 5.98 24.69
N LEU A 238 -18.96 7.07 24.02
CA LEU A 238 -20.05 7.07 23.04
C LEU A 238 -19.77 6.20 21.80
N ALA A 239 -18.55 6.16 21.29
CA ALA A 239 -18.15 5.32 20.16
C ALA A 239 -18.16 3.82 20.53
N ILE A 240 -17.74 3.48 21.76
CA ILE A 240 -17.85 2.13 22.33
C ILE A 240 -19.33 1.72 22.42
N THR A 241 -20.22 2.61 22.85
CA THR A 241 -21.67 2.32 22.86
C THR A 241 -22.29 2.20 21.45
N ASN A 242 -21.87 3.03 20.49
CA ASN A 242 -22.41 3.02 19.12
C ASN A 242 -21.96 1.81 18.27
N ASN A 243 -20.86 1.14 18.64
CA ASN A 243 -20.38 -0.07 17.95
C ASN A 243 -21.27 -1.31 18.15
N ARG A 244 -22.45 -1.20 18.79
CA ARG A 244 -23.44 -2.28 18.97
C ARG A 244 -24.71 -2.15 18.12
N LYS A 245 -24.90 -1.09 17.34
CA LYS A 245 -26.11 -0.95 16.49
C LYS A 245 -25.94 -1.61 15.12
N SER A 246 -25.98 -2.95 15.11
CA SER A 246 -26.53 -3.76 14.01
C SER A 246 -26.81 -5.19 14.50
N LEU A 247 -27.88 -5.34 15.27
CA LEU A 247 -28.73 -6.54 15.25
C LEU A 247 -29.82 -6.29 14.21
#